data_AF-A0A7X8LPV7-F1
#
_entry.id   AF-A0A7X8LPV7-F1
#
_cell.length_a   1.000
_cell.length_b   1.000
_cell.length_c   1.000
_cell.angle_alpha   90.00
_cell.angle_beta   90.00
_cell.angle_gamma   90.00
#
_symmetry.space_group_name_H-M   'P 1'
#
loop_
_entity.id
_entity.type
_entity.pdbx_description
1 polymer ?
#
loop_
_entity_poly.entity_id
_entity_poly.type
_entity_poly.pdbx_seq_one_letter_code
_entity_poly.pdbx_strand_id
1 'polypeptide(L)'
;MVFDLVGHNNDFSTVNLHDLRVFNANAEEIQVTFQHGQIEIGIVSSDKQVLSFAFAGLNPVVYGKINGNNISVTVPAGTDLSSLVPTITISDHATVEPASGVAQNFTNPVTYRVTAQDGSRQDYTVSVSVAPAAPVYNVLASFKVGQTANAQILEGGKVLEAQVTVSAQAGANNQEVLLILALYDGDRTMVNMSYISRMIPAGGSESFHAGFLLPDDVSDYTAKAMVWQGSDLSNTNMVPISNVVQIEG
;
A
#
# COMPACT_ATOMS: atom_id res chain seq x y z
N MET A 1 39.52 7.72 32.87
CA MET A 1 40.40 6.71 32.26
C MET A 1 41.82 7.21 32.46
N VAL A 2 42.62 6.52 33.26
CA VAL A 2 44.02 6.88 33.53
C VAL A 2 44.85 6.16 32.48
N PHE A 3 45.65 6.90 31.71
CA PHE A 3 46.60 6.32 30.76
C PHE A 3 47.96 6.23 31.44
N ASP A 4 48.44 5.02 31.72
CA ASP A 4 49.84 4.82 32.11
C ASP A 4 50.70 4.86 30.84
N LEU A 5 51.49 5.92 30.70
CA LEU A 5 52.55 5.99 29.71
C LEU A 5 53.79 5.29 30.29
N VAL A 6 54.34 4.30 29.59
CA VAL A 6 55.65 3.72 29.93
C VAL A 6 56.70 4.41 29.06
N GLY A 7 57.38 5.41 29.64
CA GLY A 7 58.52 6.08 29.00
C GLY A 7 59.78 5.23 29.06
N HIS A 8 60.63 5.28 28.02
CA HIS A 8 61.99 4.78 28.14
C HIS A 8 62.75 5.68 29.13
N ASN A 9 63.29 5.11 30.21
CA ASN A 9 64.00 5.84 31.28
C ASN A 9 63.17 6.90 32.05
N ASN A 10 61.83 6.77 32.12
CA ASN A 10 60.94 7.73 32.78
C ASN A 10 61.01 9.17 32.21
N ASP A 11 61.54 9.33 30.99
CA ASP A 11 61.51 10.59 30.25
C ASP A 11 60.24 10.64 29.38
N PHE A 12 59.38 11.62 29.66
CA PHE A 12 58.12 11.87 28.95
C PHE A 12 58.17 13.10 28.04
N SER A 13 59.37 13.65 27.80
CA SER A 13 59.55 14.88 27.01
C SER A 13 59.20 14.70 25.53
N THR A 14 59.22 13.47 25.01
CA THR A 14 58.74 13.13 23.66
C THR A 14 58.08 11.75 23.64
N VAL A 15 56.76 11.69 23.44
CA VAL A 15 56.04 10.45 23.12
C VAL A 15 55.83 10.41 21.60
N ASN A 16 56.32 9.37 20.93
CA ASN A 16 56.09 9.17 19.50
C ASN A 16 54.70 8.54 19.31
N LEU A 17 53.75 9.30 18.79
CA LEU A 17 52.32 8.94 18.77
C LEU A 17 51.92 8.08 17.55
N HIS A 18 52.88 7.70 16.69
CA HIS A 18 52.61 6.91 15.49
C HIS A 18 52.06 5.51 15.78
N ASP A 19 52.29 4.95 16.97
CA ASP A 19 51.86 3.60 17.35
C ASP A 19 50.73 3.57 18.40
N LEU A 20 50.06 4.71 18.66
CA LEU A 20 48.99 4.76 19.67
C LEU A 20 47.74 4.02 19.16
N ARG A 21 47.50 2.83 19.69
CA ARG A 21 46.27 2.04 19.46
C ARG A 21 45.36 2.19 20.67
N VAL A 22 44.17 2.73 20.47
CA VAL A 22 43.14 2.83 21.51
C VAL A 22 42.14 1.72 21.30
N PHE A 23 41.69 1.06 22.36
CA PHE A 23 40.67 0.02 22.29
C PHE A 23 39.50 0.35 23.21
N ASN A 24 38.29 -0.03 22.83
CA ASN A 24 37.14 0.03 23.73
C ASN A 24 37.15 -1.15 24.73
N ALA A 25 36.18 -1.18 25.65
CA ALA A 25 36.05 -2.25 26.66
C ALA A 25 35.81 -3.66 26.07
N ASN A 26 35.46 -3.74 24.79
CA ASN A 26 35.26 -4.98 24.04
C ASN A 26 36.49 -5.38 23.20
N ALA A 27 37.63 -4.70 23.39
CA ALA A 27 38.87 -4.87 22.62
C ALA A 27 38.77 -4.50 21.12
N GLU A 28 37.82 -3.63 20.74
CA GLU A 28 37.74 -3.09 19.38
C GLU A 28 38.60 -1.84 19.25
N GLU A 29 39.37 -1.73 18.17
CA GLU A 29 40.28 -0.61 17.92
C GLU A 29 39.52 0.67 17.56
N ILE A 30 39.81 1.75 18.27
CA ILE A 30 39.23 3.09 18.08
C ILE A 30 40.20 3.92 17.24
N GLN A 31 39.68 4.54 16.19
CA GLN A 31 40.43 5.49 15.36
C GLN A 31 40.78 6.75 16.16
N VAL A 32 42.07 7.11 16.19
CA VAL A 32 42.58 8.31 16.84
C VAL A 32 43.11 9.25 15.76
N THR A 33 42.56 10.46 15.66
CA THR A 33 43.04 11.46 14.70
C THR A 33 43.66 12.64 15.44
N PHE A 34 44.78 13.14 14.90
CA PHE A 34 45.41 14.38 15.34
C PHE A 34 45.03 15.50 14.37
N GLN A 35 44.25 16.47 14.83
CA GLN A 35 43.87 17.65 14.05
C GLN A 35 44.14 18.91 14.87
N HIS A 36 44.78 19.92 14.26
CA HIS A 36 45.01 21.23 14.87
C HIS A 36 45.64 21.20 16.29
N GLY A 37 46.49 20.22 16.59
CA GLY A 37 47.12 20.07 17.92
C GLY A 37 46.20 19.46 18.99
N GLN A 38 45.05 18.90 18.61
CA GLN A 38 44.12 18.18 19.47
C GLN A 38 44.04 16.70 19.09
N ILE A 39 43.78 15.86 20.09
CA ILE A 39 43.41 14.45 19.91
C ILE A 39 41.89 14.39 19.82
N GLU A 40 41.37 14.02 18.65
CA GLU A 40 39.95 13.73 18.48
C GLU A 40 39.74 12.21 18.51
N ILE A 41 39.00 11.75 19.52
CA ILE A 41 38.53 10.36 19.63
C ILE A 41 37.15 10.33 18.97
N GLY A 42 37.12 10.01 17.67
CA GLY A 42 35.88 9.86 16.92
C GLY A 42 35.45 8.40 16.88
N ILE A 43 34.42 8.03 17.64
CA ILE A 43 33.66 6.82 17.30
C ILE A 43 32.88 7.12 16.02
N VAL A 44 33.40 6.67 14.88
CA VAL A 44 32.68 6.76 13.61
C VAL A 44 31.56 5.73 13.61
N SER A 45 30.34 6.15 13.26
CA SER A 45 29.19 5.24 13.25
C SER A 45 29.37 4.16 12.18
N SER A 46 28.99 2.93 12.52
CA SER A 46 28.90 1.78 11.60
C SER A 46 27.48 1.58 11.06
N ASP A 47 26.55 2.46 11.42
CA ASP A 47 25.17 2.43 10.96
C ASP A 47 25.07 2.79 9.47
N LYS A 48 24.40 1.92 8.73
CA LYS A 48 24.26 1.97 7.25
C LYS A 48 22.91 1.43 6.83
N GLN A 49 21.87 1.80 7.58
CA GLN A 49 20.52 1.33 7.34
C GLN A 49 19.77 2.30 6.42
N VAL A 50 18.90 1.75 5.57
CA VAL A 50 17.79 2.51 4.99
C VAL A 50 16.65 2.52 6.01
N LEU A 51 16.27 3.71 6.46
CA LEU A 51 15.22 3.93 7.46
C LEU A 51 13.85 4.11 6.79
N SER A 52 13.81 4.73 5.61
CA SER A 52 12.59 4.83 4.81
C SER A 52 12.91 4.96 3.33
N PHE A 53 12.02 4.42 2.49
CA PHE A 53 12.05 4.60 1.04
C PHE A 53 10.63 4.97 0.59
N ALA A 54 10.48 6.02 -0.21
CA ALA A 54 9.18 6.45 -0.71
C ALA A 54 9.26 7.13 -2.08
N PHE A 55 8.15 7.14 -2.81
CA PHE A 55 7.94 7.99 -3.98
C PHE A 55 6.98 9.12 -3.59
N ALA A 56 7.54 10.24 -3.09
CA ALA A 56 6.78 11.40 -2.64
C ALA A 56 6.12 12.20 -3.79
N GLY A 57 6.59 12.01 -5.04
CA GLY A 57 5.99 12.63 -6.23
C GLY A 57 4.72 11.95 -6.74
N LEU A 58 4.30 10.83 -6.14
CA LEU A 58 3.03 10.15 -6.46
C LEU A 58 1.92 10.61 -5.51
N ASN A 59 0.67 10.52 -5.97
CA ASN A 59 -0.51 10.84 -5.17
C ASN A 59 -1.50 9.65 -5.17
N PRO A 60 -1.71 8.97 -4.03
CA PRO A 60 -1.08 9.23 -2.72
C PRO A 60 0.43 8.89 -2.73
N VAL A 61 1.15 9.37 -1.71
CA VAL A 61 2.56 9.01 -1.49
C VAL A 61 2.68 7.49 -1.32
N VAL A 62 3.62 6.88 -2.05
CA VAL A 62 3.86 5.43 -2.00
C VAL A 62 5.08 5.14 -1.14
N TYR A 63 4.92 4.33 -0.10
CA TYR A 63 6.01 3.89 0.77
C TYR A 63 6.48 2.48 0.41
N GLY A 64 7.80 2.27 0.45
CA GLY A 64 8.43 0.97 0.28
C GLY A 64 8.42 0.16 1.58
N LYS A 65 8.24 -1.15 1.45
CA LYS A 65 8.38 -2.11 2.55
C LYS A 65 9.82 -2.60 2.61
N ILE A 66 10.49 -2.34 3.72
CA ILE A 66 11.87 -2.77 3.97
C ILE A 66 11.85 -4.13 4.68
N ASN A 67 12.51 -5.14 4.11
CA ASN A 67 12.68 -6.48 4.68
C ASN A 67 14.15 -6.90 4.55
N GLY A 68 14.91 -6.67 5.63
CA GLY A 68 16.37 -6.78 5.61
C GLY A 68 16.95 -5.83 4.56
N ASN A 69 17.65 -6.39 3.58
CA ASN A 69 18.28 -5.67 2.48
C ASN A 69 17.41 -5.55 1.23
N ASN A 70 16.16 -6.02 1.27
CA ASN A 70 15.23 -5.90 0.15
C ASN A 70 14.17 -4.84 0.44
N ILE A 71 13.91 -4.00 -0.55
CA ILE A 71 12.87 -2.97 -0.48
C ILE A 71 11.88 -3.25 -1.61
N SER A 72 10.63 -3.57 -1.25
CA SER A 72 9.57 -3.77 -2.23
C SER A 72 8.61 -2.58 -2.24
N VAL A 73 8.27 -2.10 -3.43
CA VAL A 73 7.37 -0.96 -3.61
C VAL A 73 6.30 -1.31 -4.63
N THR A 74 5.03 -1.06 -4.31
CA THR A 74 3.91 -1.22 -5.25
C THR A 74 3.35 0.16 -5.59
N VAL A 75 3.53 0.61 -6.83
CA VAL A 75 3.03 1.91 -7.31
C VAL A 75 1.66 1.78 -8.00
N PRO A 76 0.85 2.84 -8.13
CA PRO A 76 -0.44 2.77 -8.81
C PRO A 76 -0.35 2.24 -10.25
N ALA A 77 -1.44 1.64 -10.73
CA ALA A 77 -1.56 1.18 -12.11
C ALA A 77 -1.28 2.30 -13.12
N GLY A 78 -0.50 1.99 -14.16
CA GLY A 78 -0.13 2.96 -15.20
C GLY A 78 1.03 3.90 -14.84
N THR A 79 1.62 3.77 -13.65
CA THR A 79 2.84 4.52 -13.29
C THR A 79 4.00 4.14 -14.22
N ASP A 80 4.65 5.14 -14.82
CA ASP A 80 5.87 4.93 -15.60
C ASP A 80 7.06 4.65 -14.68
N LEU A 81 7.66 3.46 -14.81
CA LEU A 81 8.80 3.03 -14.01
C LEU A 81 10.15 3.51 -14.56
N SER A 82 10.18 4.10 -15.75
CA SER A 82 11.43 4.42 -16.44
C SER A 82 12.20 5.59 -15.79
N SER A 83 11.52 6.44 -15.01
CA SER A 83 12.11 7.63 -14.40
C SER A 83 11.39 8.04 -13.10
N LEU A 84 11.50 7.23 -12.04
CA LEU A 84 10.95 7.57 -10.73
C LEU A 84 12.01 8.20 -9.82
N VAL A 85 11.61 9.21 -9.05
CA VAL A 85 12.45 9.93 -8.09
C VAL A 85 12.14 9.46 -6.66
N PRO A 86 13.01 8.66 -6.03
CA PRO A 86 12.78 8.21 -4.66
C PRO A 86 13.24 9.24 -3.63
N THR A 87 12.57 9.25 -2.49
CA THR A 87 13.00 9.89 -1.25
C THR A 87 13.48 8.80 -0.30
N ILE A 88 14.75 8.86 0.06
CA ILE A 88 15.43 7.87 0.88
C ILE A 88 15.93 8.54 2.16
N THR A 89 15.56 7.96 3.30
CA THR A 89 16.11 8.32 4.61
C THR A 89 17.04 7.20 5.05
N ILE A 90 18.25 7.53 5.45
CA ILE A 90 19.29 6.59 5.88
C ILE A 90 19.77 6.93 7.30
N SER A 91 20.55 6.04 7.90
CA SER A 91 21.23 6.30 9.18
C SER A 91 21.99 7.63 9.17
N ASP A 92 22.04 8.29 10.33
CA ASP A 92 22.80 9.53 10.49
C ASP A 92 24.27 9.32 10.11
N HIS A 93 24.86 10.33 9.46
CA HIS A 93 26.24 10.33 8.96
C HIS A 93 26.56 9.31 7.85
N ALA A 94 25.61 8.46 7.44
CA ALA A 94 25.77 7.61 6.28
C ALA A 94 25.56 8.37 4.97
N THR A 95 26.03 7.79 3.86
CA THR A 95 25.74 8.24 2.49
C THR A 95 25.10 7.13 1.67
N VAL A 96 24.35 7.46 0.61
CA VAL A 96 23.70 6.49 -0.26
C VAL A 96 23.94 6.80 -1.73
N GLU A 97 24.22 5.75 -2.51
CA GLU A 97 24.41 5.81 -3.97
C GLU A 97 23.54 4.74 -4.66
N PRO A 98 22.69 5.09 -5.65
CA PRO A 98 22.35 6.43 -6.11
C PRO A 98 21.80 7.33 -5.00
N ALA A 99 22.00 8.65 -5.13
CA ALA A 99 21.56 9.60 -4.11
C ALA A 99 20.03 9.73 -4.07
N SER A 100 19.49 10.02 -2.88
CA SER A 100 18.08 10.40 -2.70
C SER A 100 17.74 11.60 -3.60
N GLY A 101 16.56 11.58 -4.23
CA GLY A 101 16.13 12.64 -5.15
C GLY A 101 16.66 12.50 -6.58
N VAL A 102 17.48 11.49 -6.90
CA VAL A 102 17.93 11.23 -8.28
C VAL A 102 16.98 10.25 -8.97
N ALA A 103 16.49 10.61 -10.16
CA ALA A 103 15.62 9.75 -10.95
C ALA A 103 16.33 8.44 -11.34
N GLN A 104 15.65 7.30 -11.19
CA GLN A 104 16.14 5.98 -11.58
C GLN A 104 15.08 5.23 -12.41
N ASN A 105 15.57 4.29 -13.22
CA ASN A 105 14.72 3.36 -13.98
C ASN A 105 14.50 2.08 -13.17
N PHE A 106 13.27 1.84 -12.73
CA PHE A 106 12.86 0.68 -11.94
C PHE A 106 12.12 -0.39 -12.75
N THR A 107 12.27 -0.39 -14.08
CA THR A 107 11.82 -1.52 -14.92
C THR A 107 12.55 -2.83 -14.57
N ASN A 108 13.72 -2.72 -13.94
CA ASN A 108 14.45 -3.80 -13.30
C ASN A 108 14.82 -3.38 -11.86
N PRO A 109 15.16 -4.33 -10.96
CA PRO A 109 15.61 -3.99 -9.63
C PRO A 109 16.84 -3.06 -9.64
N VAL A 110 16.86 -2.07 -8.74
CA VAL A 110 17.94 -1.10 -8.60
C VAL A 110 18.64 -1.31 -7.27
N THR A 111 19.97 -1.42 -7.29
CA THR A 111 20.78 -1.54 -6.07
C THR A 111 21.19 -0.16 -5.55
N TYR A 112 20.90 0.10 -4.28
CA TYR A 112 21.38 1.25 -3.53
C TYR A 112 22.42 0.81 -2.51
N ARG A 113 23.57 1.45 -2.50
CA ARG A 113 24.65 1.18 -1.54
C ARG A 113 24.68 2.27 -0.48
N VAL A 114 24.48 1.88 0.76
CA VAL A 114 24.65 2.74 1.93
C VAL A 114 26.08 2.56 2.47
N THR A 115 26.81 3.66 2.61
CA THR A 115 28.15 3.68 3.21
C THR A 115 28.07 4.40 4.57
N ALA A 116 28.42 3.69 5.64
CA ALA A 116 28.51 4.24 6.99
C ALA A 116 29.68 5.22 7.12
N GLN A 117 29.71 5.96 8.23
CA GLN A 117 30.80 6.90 8.53
C GLN A 117 32.16 6.19 8.69
N ASP A 118 32.15 4.95 9.20
CA ASP A 118 33.35 4.09 9.30
C ASP A 118 33.84 3.52 7.95
N GLY A 119 33.11 3.77 6.86
CA GLY A 119 33.41 3.29 5.51
C GLY A 119 32.89 1.89 5.20
N SER A 120 32.27 1.19 6.16
CA SER A 120 31.59 -0.08 5.92
C SER A 120 30.34 0.13 5.05
N ARG A 121 29.99 -0.89 4.26
CA ARG A 121 28.98 -0.78 3.20
C ARG A 121 27.90 -1.82 3.31
N GLN A 122 26.69 -1.45 2.89
CA GLN A 122 25.55 -2.34 2.81
C GLN A 122 24.73 -2.04 1.56
N ASP A 123 24.50 -3.07 0.76
CA ASP A 123 23.68 -2.97 -0.45
C ASP A 123 22.22 -3.31 -0.14
N TYR A 124 21.33 -2.55 -0.75
CA TYR A 124 19.88 -2.70 -0.71
C TYR A 124 19.33 -2.85 -2.12
N THR A 125 18.54 -3.88 -2.36
CA THR A 125 17.89 -4.09 -3.66
C THR A 125 16.46 -3.56 -3.61
N VAL A 126 16.15 -2.58 -4.46
CA VAL A 126 14.81 -2.00 -4.60
C VAL A 126 14.13 -2.62 -5.80
N SER A 127 12.99 -3.27 -5.55
CA SER A 127 12.11 -3.83 -6.58
C SER A 127 10.78 -3.09 -6.58
N VAL A 128 10.43 -2.50 -7.72
CA VAL A 128 9.16 -1.78 -7.90
C VAL A 128 8.25 -2.58 -8.79
N SER A 129 7.00 -2.75 -8.38
CA SER A 129 5.94 -3.35 -9.18
C SER A 129 4.78 -2.38 -9.33
N VAL A 130 4.02 -2.57 -10.39
CA VAL A 130 2.80 -1.80 -10.65
C VAL A 130 1.63 -2.56 -10.04
N ALA A 131 0.79 -1.85 -9.29
CA ALA A 131 -0.48 -2.38 -8.81
C ALA A 131 -1.33 -2.81 -10.01
N PRO A 132 -2.10 -3.90 -9.90
CA PRO A 132 -3.07 -4.27 -10.92
C PRO A 132 -4.03 -3.10 -11.18
N ALA A 133 -4.47 -2.94 -12.43
CA ALA A 133 -5.47 -1.95 -12.76
C ALA A 133 -6.74 -2.19 -11.91
N ALA A 134 -7.37 -1.11 -11.46
CA ALA A 134 -8.68 -1.22 -10.85
C ALA A 134 -9.62 -1.93 -11.84
N PRO A 135 -10.40 -2.94 -11.41
CA PRO A 135 -11.32 -3.62 -12.29
C PRO A 135 -12.31 -2.63 -12.88
N VAL A 136 -12.36 -2.56 -14.21
CA VAL A 136 -13.52 -2.00 -14.90
C VAL A 136 -14.58 -3.09 -14.91
N TYR A 137 -15.74 -2.78 -14.35
CA TYR A 137 -16.87 -3.70 -14.33
C TYR A 137 -17.90 -3.30 -15.38
N ASN A 138 -18.51 -4.29 -16.03
CA ASN A 138 -19.80 -4.11 -16.67
C ASN A 138 -20.85 -4.79 -15.81
N VAL A 139 -21.90 -4.03 -15.47
CA VAL A 139 -23.02 -4.49 -14.67
C VAL A 139 -24.28 -4.43 -15.50
N LEU A 140 -24.96 -5.56 -15.61
CA LEU A 140 -26.30 -5.67 -16.17
C LEU A 140 -27.24 -6.04 -15.04
N ALA A 141 -28.25 -5.23 -14.80
CA ALA A 141 -29.23 -5.46 -13.74
C ALA A 141 -30.65 -5.38 -14.30
N SER A 142 -31.51 -6.30 -13.86
CA SER A 142 -32.94 -6.28 -14.14
C SER A 142 -33.73 -6.76 -12.92
N PHE A 143 -35.04 -6.48 -12.92
CA PHE A 143 -35.94 -6.95 -11.87
C PHE A 143 -36.82 -8.08 -12.39
N LYS A 144 -37.14 -9.01 -11.50
CA LYS A 144 -38.22 -9.98 -11.66
C LYS A 144 -39.24 -9.74 -10.55
N VAL A 145 -40.51 -9.62 -10.92
CA VAL A 145 -41.62 -9.47 -9.97
C VAL A 145 -42.56 -10.66 -10.16
N GLY A 146 -42.65 -11.51 -9.14
CA GLY A 146 -43.34 -12.80 -9.24
C GLY A 146 -42.73 -13.68 -10.35
N GLN A 147 -43.44 -13.84 -11.46
CA GLN A 147 -42.98 -14.60 -12.64
C GLN A 147 -42.60 -13.70 -13.82
N THR A 148 -42.81 -12.39 -13.72
CA THR A 148 -42.51 -11.42 -14.77
C THR A 148 -41.03 -11.06 -14.76
N ALA A 149 -40.27 -11.52 -15.75
CA ALA A 149 -38.88 -11.13 -15.94
C ALA A 149 -38.78 -9.72 -16.55
N ASN A 150 -37.70 -9.00 -16.23
CA ASN A 150 -37.48 -7.61 -16.65
C ASN A 150 -38.65 -6.69 -16.31
N ALA A 151 -39.29 -6.91 -15.16
CA ALA A 151 -40.39 -6.11 -14.66
C ALA A 151 -40.00 -4.63 -14.62
N GLN A 152 -40.93 -3.77 -15.00
CA GLN A 152 -40.77 -2.31 -15.03
C GLN A 152 -41.66 -1.60 -14.00
N ILE A 153 -42.53 -2.34 -13.32
CA ILE A 153 -43.38 -1.88 -12.24
C ILE A 153 -43.38 -2.90 -11.09
N LEU A 154 -43.53 -2.44 -9.85
CA LEU A 154 -43.74 -3.31 -8.69
C LEU A 154 -45.17 -3.86 -8.68
N GLU A 155 -45.34 -5.04 -8.11
CA GLU A 155 -46.66 -5.64 -7.90
C GLU A 155 -46.76 -6.12 -6.45
N GLY A 156 -47.73 -5.60 -5.72
CA GLY A 156 -47.93 -5.93 -4.30
C GLY A 156 -48.16 -7.43 -4.06
N GLY A 157 -47.65 -7.93 -2.94
CA GLY A 157 -47.75 -9.34 -2.54
C GLY A 157 -46.96 -10.32 -3.43
N LYS A 158 -46.12 -9.82 -4.35
CA LYS A 158 -45.20 -10.65 -5.15
C LYS A 158 -43.77 -10.60 -4.60
N VAL A 159 -42.99 -11.61 -4.92
CA VAL A 159 -41.54 -11.58 -4.66
C VAL A 159 -40.90 -10.66 -5.67
N LEU A 160 -40.16 -9.66 -5.19
CA LEU A 160 -39.22 -8.90 -5.99
C LEU A 160 -37.85 -9.57 -5.93
N GLU A 161 -37.21 -9.72 -7.08
CA GLU A 161 -35.85 -10.21 -7.19
C GLU A 161 -35.05 -9.29 -8.14
N ALA A 162 -33.91 -8.80 -7.68
CA ALA A 162 -32.91 -8.17 -8.52
C ALA A 162 -31.98 -9.25 -9.07
N GLN A 163 -31.88 -9.31 -10.40
CA GLN A 163 -30.97 -10.20 -11.12
C GLN A 163 -29.84 -9.34 -11.68
N VAL A 164 -28.63 -9.56 -11.18
CA VAL A 164 -27.47 -8.75 -11.55
C VAL A 164 -26.37 -9.66 -12.06
N THR A 165 -25.83 -9.33 -13.22
CA THR A 165 -24.60 -9.94 -13.74
C THR A 165 -23.50 -8.89 -13.71
N VAL A 166 -22.39 -9.22 -13.06
CA VAL A 166 -21.19 -8.39 -12.99
C VAL A 166 -20.09 -9.11 -13.74
N SER A 167 -19.45 -8.43 -14.69
CA SER A 167 -18.27 -8.92 -15.40
C SER A 167 -17.09 -8.00 -15.17
N ALA A 168 -15.93 -8.57 -14.86
CA ALA A 168 -14.67 -7.83 -14.74
C ALA A 168 -13.92 -7.89 -16.08
N GLN A 169 -13.35 -6.76 -16.51
CA GLN A 169 -12.44 -6.75 -17.64
C GLN A 169 -11.17 -7.59 -17.37
N ALA A 170 -10.53 -8.08 -18.44
CA ALA A 170 -9.28 -8.83 -18.34
C ALA A 170 -8.17 -7.99 -17.70
N GLY A 171 -7.41 -8.59 -16.78
CA GLY A 171 -6.35 -7.90 -16.01
C GLY A 171 -6.78 -7.35 -14.64
N ALA A 172 -8.05 -7.50 -14.27
CA ALA A 172 -8.53 -7.28 -12.92
C ALA A 172 -7.98 -8.29 -11.91
N ASN A 173 -7.95 -7.94 -10.63
CA ASN A 173 -7.81 -8.92 -9.55
C ASN A 173 -9.17 -9.55 -9.21
N ASN A 174 -9.14 -10.67 -8.50
CA ASN A 174 -10.32 -11.20 -7.84
C ASN A 174 -10.83 -10.18 -6.81
N GLN A 175 -12.12 -9.90 -6.81
CA GLN A 175 -12.69 -8.87 -5.97
C GLN A 175 -14.08 -9.26 -5.47
N GLU A 176 -14.31 -9.09 -4.17
CA GLU A 176 -15.65 -9.22 -3.58
C GLU A 176 -16.52 -8.03 -3.99
N VAL A 177 -17.70 -8.37 -4.52
CA VAL A 177 -18.72 -7.42 -4.96
C VAL A 177 -20.02 -7.74 -4.24
N LEU A 178 -20.66 -6.69 -3.74
CA LEU A 178 -21.89 -6.73 -2.96
C LEU A 178 -23.06 -6.18 -3.80
N LEU A 179 -24.08 -7.01 -4.02
CA LEU A 179 -25.39 -6.59 -4.50
C LEU A 179 -26.26 -6.24 -3.30
N ILE A 180 -26.86 -5.04 -3.33
CA ILE A 180 -27.86 -4.59 -2.36
C ILE A 180 -29.16 -4.31 -3.12
N LEU A 181 -30.23 -4.96 -2.73
CA LEU A 181 -31.60 -4.61 -3.11
C LEU A 181 -32.27 -3.95 -1.91
N ALA A 182 -32.66 -2.70 -2.05
CA ALA A 182 -33.35 -1.94 -1.00
C ALA A 182 -34.72 -1.48 -1.48
N LEU A 183 -35.70 -1.49 -0.58
CA LEU A 183 -37.05 -1.01 -0.77
C LEU A 183 -37.25 0.26 0.07
N TYR A 184 -37.78 1.30 -0.55
CA TYR A 184 -38.10 2.56 0.09
C TYR A 184 -39.59 2.83 -0.03
N ASP A 185 -40.19 3.43 1.00
CA ASP A 185 -41.56 3.97 0.97
C ASP A 185 -41.61 5.38 0.33
N GLY A 186 -42.80 5.98 0.26
CA GLY A 186 -42.99 7.32 -0.31
C GLY A 186 -42.23 8.44 0.41
N ASP A 187 -41.90 8.24 1.68
CA ASP A 187 -41.09 9.16 2.48
C ASP A 187 -39.57 8.96 2.26
N ARG A 188 -39.18 8.03 1.38
CA ARG A 188 -37.80 7.61 1.09
C ARG A 188 -37.12 6.96 2.29
N THR A 189 -37.89 6.42 3.22
CA THR A 189 -37.37 5.61 4.31
C THR A 189 -37.14 4.21 3.81
N MET A 190 -35.96 3.64 4.10
CA MET A 190 -35.68 2.25 3.75
C MET A 190 -36.49 1.34 4.67
N VAL A 191 -37.38 0.53 4.07
CA VAL A 191 -38.33 -0.33 4.80
C VAL A 191 -38.02 -1.81 4.63
N ASN A 192 -37.25 -2.19 3.60
CA ASN A 192 -36.74 -3.55 3.45
C ASN A 192 -35.40 -3.56 2.72
N MET A 193 -34.60 -4.60 2.94
CA MET A 193 -33.31 -4.78 2.27
C MET A 193 -32.92 -6.27 2.21
N SER A 194 -32.34 -6.67 1.08
CA SER A 194 -31.66 -7.95 0.90
C SER A 194 -30.32 -7.71 0.24
N TYR A 195 -29.29 -8.45 0.62
CA TYR A 195 -27.96 -8.31 0.03
C TYR A 195 -27.27 -9.65 -0.10
N ILE A 196 -26.35 -9.73 -1.06
CA ILE A 196 -25.49 -10.88 -1.29
C ILE A 196 -24.16 -10.42 -1.86
N SER A 197 -23.07 -11.03 -1.41
CA SER A 197 -21.74 -10.83 -2.00
C SER A 197 -21.26 -12.08 -2.71
N ARG A 198 -20.39 -11.88 -3.70
CA ARG A 198 -19.60 -12.94 -4.33
C ARG A 198 -18.29 -12.36 -4.82
N MET A 199 -17.28 -13.22 -4.83
CA MET A 199 -16.02 -12.97 -5.50
C MET A 199 -16.23 -13.00 -7.02
N ILE A 200 -15.90 -11.90 -7.70
CA ILE A 200 -15.75 -11.86 -9.15
C ILE A 200 -14.31 -12.28 -9.48
N PRO A 201 -14.10 -13.38 -10.22
CA PRO A 201 -12.76 -13.73 -10.68
C PRO A 201 -12.21 -12.69 -11.67
N ALA A 202 -10.89 -12.53 -11.67
CA ALA A 202 -10.15 -11.76 -12.67
C ALA A 202 -10.58 -12.11 -14.10
N GLY A 203 -11.10 -11.12 -14.87
CA GLY A 203 -11.57 -11.34 -16.25
C GLY A 203 -12.83 -12.22 -16.37
N GLY A 204 -13.46 -12.58 -15.25
CA GLY A 204 -14.64 -13.44 -15.20
C GLY A 204 -15.94 -12.67 -15.01
N SER A 205 -17.04 -13.41 -14.86
CA SER A 205 -18.36 -12.87 -14.57
C SER A 205 -19.14 -13.74 -13.60
N GLU A 206 -19.91 -13.13 -12.71
CA GLU A 206 -20.85 -13.82 -11.83
C GLU A 206 -22.24 -13.19 -11.91
N SER A 207 -23.25 -14.01 -11.62
CA SER A 207 -24.63 -13.58 -11.46
C SER A 207 -25.08 -13.70 -10.01
N PHE A 208 -25.86 -12.71 -9.58
CA PHE A 208 -26.33 -12.52 -8.23
C PHE A 208 -27.84 -12.35 -8.25
N HIS A 209 -28.48 -12.88 -7.21
CA HIS A 209 -29.92 -12.79 -7.01
C HIS A 209 -30.15 -12.33 -5.57
N ALA A 210 -30.82 -11.19 -5.39
CA ALA A 210 -31.27 -10.71 -4.09
C ALA A 210 -32.76 -10.40 -4.20
N GLY A 211 -33.54 -10.78 -3.19
CA GLY A 211 -34.99 -10.63 -3.26
C GLY A 211 -35.67 -10.69 -1.91
N PHE A 212 -36.91 -10.22 -1.89
CA PHE A 212 -37.82 -10.26 -0.76
C PHE A 212 -39.28 -10.21 -1.23
N LEU A 213 -40.21 -10.58 -0.35
CA LEU A 213 -41.64 -10.41 -0.58
C LEU A 213 -42.00 -8.91 -0.46
N LEU A 214 -42.73 -8.39 -1.44
CA LEU A 214 -43.27 -7.03 -1.39
C LEU A 214 -44.49 -6.95 -0.46
N PRO A 215 -44.73 -5.79 0.18
CA PRO A 215 -46.01 -5.51 0.83
C PRO A 215 -47.18 -5.61 -0.16
N ASP A 216 -48.41 -5.72 0.36
CA ASP A 216 -49.61 -5.81 -0.50
C ASP A 216 -49.90 -4.50 -1.26
N ASP A 217 -49.51 -3.35 -0.70
CA ASP A 217 -49.55 -2.04 -1.36
C ASP A 217 -48.13 -1.52 -1.57
N VAL A 218 -47.82 -1.12 -2.79
CA VAL A 218 -46.50 -0.63 -3.22
C VAL A 218 -46.61 0.66 -4.04
N SER A 219 -47.78 1.30 -4.06
CA SER A 219 -48.09 2.42 -4.97
C SER A 219 -47.17 3.65 -4.81
N ASP A 220 -46.55 3.83 -3.65
CA ASP A 220 -45.57 4.88 -3.36
C ASP A 220 -44.16 4.33 -3.11
N TYR A 221 -43.93 3.05 -3.37
CA TYR A 221 -42.67 2.38 -3.08
C TYR A 221 -41.70 2.49 -4.26
N THR A 222 -40.41 2.56 -3.95
CA THR A 222 -39.32 2.45 -4.93
C THR A 222 -38.34 1.38 -4.48
N ALA A 223 -38.03 0.44 -5.36
CA ALA A 223 -36.93 -0.50 -5.14
C ALA A 223 -35.69 -0.08 -5.92
N LYS A 224 -34.51 -0.26 -5.32
CA LYS A 224 -33.20 0.10 -5.88
C LYS A 224 -32.23 -1.06 -5.76
N ALA A 225 -31.63 -1.45 -6.88
CA ALA A 225 -30.52 -2.37 -6.95
C ALA A 225 -29.21 -1.58 -7.09
N MET A 226 -28.26 -1.87 -6.21
CA MET A 226 -26.97 -1.20 -6.12
C MET A 226 -25.86 -2.25 -6.06
N VAL A 227 -24.75 -2.01 -6.76
CA VAL A 227 -23.60 -2.91 -6.78
C VAL A 227 -22.37 -2.17 -6.31
N TRP A 228 -21.81 -2.58 -5.18
CA TRP A 228 -20.69 -1.92 -4.50
C TRP A 228 -19.53 -2.88 -4.29
N GLN A 229 -18.34 -2.33 -4.06
CA GLN A 229 -17.16 -3.13 -3.67
C GLN A 229 -17.25 -3.53 -2.18
N GLY A 230 -17.09 -4.82 -1.87
CA GLY A 230 -17.07 -5.32 -0.49
C GLY A 230 -17.67 -6.72 -0.31
N SER A 231 -17.40 -7.34 0.84
CA SER A 231 -17.97 -8.63 1.25
C SER A 231 -19.29 -8.50 2.01
N ASP A 232 -19.51 -7.34 2.63
CA ASP A 232 -20.68 -7.08 3.47
C ASP A 232 -20.84 -5.55 3.66
N LEU A 233 -21.91 -5.16 4.35
CA LEU A 233 -22.25 -3.75 4.59
C LEU A 233 -21.30 -3.03 5.57
N SER A 234 -20.58 -3.76 6.42
CA SER A 234 -19.63 -3.18 7.39
C SER A 234 -18.23 -3.00 6.82
N ASN A 235 -17.90 -3.76 5.78
CA ASN A 235 -16.60 -3.79 5.10
C ASN A 235 -16.69 -3.33 3.64
N THR A 236 -17.76 -2.62 3.27
CA THR A 236 -17.86 -1.97 1.96
C THR A 236 -17.24 -0.58 2.01
N ASN A 237 -16.39 -0.26 1.03
CA ASN A 237 -15.82 1.07 0.87
C ASN A 237 -16.85 2.09 0.33
N MET A 238 -18.13 1.69 0.18
CA MET A 238 -19.19 2.48 -0.46
C MET A 238 -18.80 3.04 -1.84
N VAL A 239 -17.91 2.34 -2.55
CA VAL A 239 -17.51 2.69 -3.91
C VAL A 239 -18.51 2.01 -4.86
N PRO A 240 -19.39 2.76 -5.54
CA PRO A 240 -20.34 2.17 -6.47
C PRO A 240 -19.60 1.65 -7.71
N ILE A 241 -19.93 0.41 -8.06
CA ILE A 241 -19.43 -0.28 -9.26
C ILE A 241 -20.37 -0.07 -10.46
N SER A 242 -21.61 0.35 -10.21
CA SER A 242 -22.60 0.64 -11.26
C SER A 242 -23.53 1.79 -10.86
N ASN A 243 -24.22 2.32 -11.87
CA ASN A 243 -25.37 3.18 -11.64
C ASN A 243 -26.47 2.39 -10.93
N VAL A 244 -27.24 3.10 -10.10
CA VAL A 244 -28.41 2.52 -9.43
C VAL A 244 -29.48 2.20 -10.48
N VAL A 245 -29.99 0.96 -10.47
CA VAL A 245 -31.17 0.57 -11.24
C VAL A 245 -32.36 0.57 -10.31
N GLN A 246 -33.49 1.15 -10.74
CA GLN A 246 -34.66 1.30 -9.88
C GLN A 246 -35.96 0.93 -10.61
N ILE A 247 -36.97 0.60 -9.81
CA ILE A 247 -38.32 0.24 -10.24
C ILE A 247 -39.31 0.83 -9.21
N GLU A 248 -40.43 1.34 -9.70
CA GLU A 248 -41.47 2.03 -8.91
C GLU A 248 -42.76 1.21 -8.95
N GLY A 249 -43.64 1.40 -7.97
CA GLY A 249 -44.95 0.76 -7.93
C GLY A 249 -46.09 1.56 -8.54
#